data_AF-L7MRI4-F1
#
_entry.id   AF-L7MRI4-F1
#
_cell.length_a   1.000
_cell.length_b   1.000
_cell.length_c   1.000
_cell.angle_alpha   90.00
_cell.angle_beta   90.00
_cell.angle_gamma   90.00
#
_symmetry.space_group_name_H-M   'P 1'
#
loop_
_entity.id
_entity.type
_entity.pdbx_description
1 polymer ?
#
loop_
_entity_poly.entity_id
_entity_poly.type
_entity_poly.pdbx_seq_one_letter_code
_entity_poly.pdbx_strand_id
1 'polypeptide(L)'
;NISLRHYLCNRPAGSDHKAVVHSKSSPEITLRFESGPGAVIHSLLAEKNGFLQCHIENISTEFLTSSLMNIQHFLEDETVATVMPMKIQVSNTKINLKDDSPRSSSISLEPAPVTVHIDHLVVERNGDGSFHIRDSQMLNIGNDLKEDVKSESTLLTSGKYDLKKQHSVTQATQTSPEVPWPSQSVNFPEYSFDFTREQLMEENESLKQELAKAKMALAEAHSEKDALLHRIKKMTVE
;
A
#
# COMPACT_ATOMS: atom_id res chain seq x y z
N ASN A 1 -7.61 16.21 -26.64
CA ASN A 1 -7.34 15.81 -25.25
C ASN A 1 -8.44 16.39 -24.38
N ILE A 2 -9.49 15.62 -24.11
CA ILE A 2 -10.67 16.07 -23.35
C ILE A 2 -10.40 15.74 -21.88
N SER A 3 -10.47 16.75 -21.00
CA SER A 3 -10.29 16.57 -19.56
C SER A 3 -11.29 15.53 -19.04
N LEU A 4 -10.86 14.65 -18.13
CA LEU A 4 -11.70 13.64 -17.46
C LEU A 4 -12.96 14.26 -16.84
N ARG A 5 -12.89 15.52 -16.41
CA ARG A 5 -14.02 16.33 -15.94
C ARG A 5 -15.07 16.58 -17.02
N HIS A 6 -14.64 16.86 -18.26
CA HIS A 6 -15.55 17.04 -19.40
C HIS A 6 -16.27 15.74 -19.78
N TYR A 7 -15.64 14.58 -19.56
CA TYR A 7 -16.27 13.29 -19.85
C TYR A 7 -17.41 12.98 -18.86
N LEU A 8 -17.21 13.29 -17.57
CA LEU A 8 -18.20 13.00 -16.52
C LEU A 8 -19.40 13.98 -16.51
N CYS A 9 -19.20 15.22 -16.95
CA CYS A 9 -20.26 16.24 -16.90
C CYS A 9 -21.27 16.20 -18.06
N ASN A 10 -21.06 15.37 -19.09
CA ASN A 10 -21.87 15.38 -20.32
C ASN A 10 -23.03 14.37 -20.32
N ARG A 11 -23.50 13.89 -19.16
CA ARG A 11 -24.69 13.04 -19.12
C ARG A 11 -25.95 13.90 -19.14
N PRO A 12 -26.86 13.77 -20.13
CA PRO A 12 -28.12 14.50 -20.10
C PRO A 12 -28.97 13.96 -18.94
N ALA A 13 -29.36 14.85 -18.03
CA ALA A 13 -30.34 14.55 -17.00
C ALA A 13 -31.72 14.40 -17.65
N GLY A 14 -32.07 13.16 -17.99
CA GLY A 14 -33.39 12.76 -18.48
C GLY A 14 -34.39 12.62 -17.34
N SER A 15 -35.51 13.33 -17.48
CA SER A 15 -36.63 13.51 -16.56
C SER A 15 -37.48 12.25 -16.30
N ASP A 16 -37.99 12.16 -15.06
CA ASP A 16 -39.18 11.47 -14.54
C ASP A 16 -39.64 10.13 -15.16
N HIS A 17 -39.27 9.02 -14.51
CA HIS A 17 -39.99 7.76 -14.60
C HIS A 17 -40.28 7.18 -13.20
N LYS A 18 -41.54 6.78 -13.01
CA LYS A 18 -42.13 6.16 -11.82
C LYS A 18 -41.19 5.13 -11.19
N ALA A 19 -41.05 5.20 -9.86
CA ALA A 19 -40.27 4.27 -9.06
C ALA A 19 -40.85 2.84 -9.16
N VAL A 20 -40.42 2.11 -10.18
CA VAL A 20 -40.36 0.65 -10.13
C VAL A 20 -39.19 0.33 -9.21
N VAL A 21 -39.48 -0.30 -8.07
CA VAL A 21 -38.46 -0.87 -7.20
C VAL A 21 -37.83 -2.04 -7.96
N HIS A 22 -36.87 -1.71 -8.83
CA HIS A 22 -35.95 -2.69 -9.35
C HIS A 22 -35.10 -3.15 -8.17
N SER A 23 -35.16 -4.44 -7.85
CA SER A 23 -34.21 -5.10 -6.97
C SER A 23 -32.80 -4.69 -7.41
N LYS A 24 -32.09 -3.97 -6.54
CA LYS A 24 -30.73 -3.50 -6.78
C LYS A 24 -29.83 -4.70 -7.07
N SER A 25 -29.53 -4.93 -8.34
CA SER A 25 -28.42 -5.81 -8.74
C SER A 25 -27.59 -5.17 -9.84
N SER A 26 -27.53 -3.83 -9.87
CA SER A 26 -26.53 -3.14 -10.67
C SER A 26 -25.19 -3.22 -9.95
N PRO A 27 -24.10 -3.56 -10.65
CA PRO A 27 -22.76 -3.46 -10.07
C PRO A 27 -22.52 -2.04 -9.58
N GLU A 28 -22.09 -1.90 -8.33
CA GLU A 28 -21.85 -0.61 -7.68
C GLU A 28 -20.37 -0.48 -7.35
N ILE A 29 -19.73 0.52 -7.96
CA ILE A 29 -18.40 0.96 -7.56
C ILE A 29 -18.53 2.38 -7.06
N THR A 30 -18.24 2.59 -5.78
CA THR A 30 -18.15 3.92 -5.18
C THR A 30 -16.70 4.23 -4.85
N LEU A 31 -16.22 5.38 -5.30
CA LEU A 31 -14.89 5.88 -4.96
C LEU A 31 -15.03 7.26 -4.31
N ARG A 32 -14.40 7.44 -3.15
CA ARG A 32 -14.37 8.71 -2.42
C ARG A 32 -12.94 9.03 -2.02
N PHE A 33 -12.49 10.22 -2.35
CA PHE A 33 -11.20 10.76 -1.93
C PHE A 33 -11.42 12.03 -1.12
N GLU A 34 -10.86 12.08 0.08
CA GLU A 34 -10.96 13.22 1.00
C GLU A 34 -9.56 13.72 1.35
N SER A 35 -9.36 15.03 1.40
CA SER A 35 -8.07 15.66 1.71
C SER A 35 -8.27 16.96 2.50
N GLY A 36 -7.26 17.37 3.27
CA GLY A 36 -7.30 18.55 4.13
C GLY A 36 -7.91 18.29 5.52
N PRO A 37 -8.21 19.34 6.30
CA PRO A 37 -8.58 19.21 7.72
C PRO A 37 -9.79 18.30 8.00
N GLY A 38 -10.71 18.19 7.05
CA GLY A 38 -11.86 17.29 7.16
C GLY A 38 -11.50 15.80 7.14
N ALA A 39 -10.34 15.44 6.56
CA ALA A 39 -9.89 14.06 6.44
C ALA A 39 -9.25 13.51 7.73
N VAL A 40 -8.95 14.37 8.72
CA VAL A 40 -8.38 13.99 10.04
C VAL A 40 -9.21 12.91 10.73
N ILE A 41 -10.53 12.87 10.46
CA ILE A 41 -11.46 11.88 11.02
C ILE A 41 -11.07 10.43 10.69
N HIS A 42 -10.34 10.21 9.59
CA HIS A 42 -9.91 8.87 9.16
C HIS A 42 -8.51 8.54 9.67
N SER A 43 -7.64 9.54 9.76
CA SER A 43 -6.27 9.41 10.27
C SER A 43 -5.63 10.81 10.37
N LEU A 44 -4.72 11.00 11.32
CA LEU A 44 -3.90 12.23 11.38
C LEU A 44 -3.11 12.45 10.07
N LEU A 45 -2.67 11.37 9.41
CA LEU A 45 -1.92 11.46 8.16
C LEU A 45 -2.81 11.84 6.96
N ALA A 46 -4.11 11.56 7.05
CA ALA A 46 -5.05 11.82 5.97
C ALA A 46 -5.29 13.32 5.72
N GLU A 47 -5.04 14.18 6.71
CA GLU A 47 -5.06 15.63 6.50
C GLU A 47 -4.11 16.05 5.37
N LYS A 48 -2.90 15.50 5.40
CA LYS A 48 -1.82 15.83 4.46
C LYS A 48 -1.84 14.94 3.21
N ASN A 49 -1.97 13.63 3.39
CA ASN A 49 -1.80 12.66 2.31
C ASN A 49 -3.13 12.23 1.67
N GLY A 50 -4.25 12.66 2.24
CA GLY A 50 -5.59 12.25 1.83
C GLY A 50 -6.00 10.88 2.37
N PHE A 51 -7.30 10.59 2.25
CA PHE A 51 -7.91 9.31 2.55
C PHE A 51 -8.68 8.81 1.34
N LEU A 52 -8.41 7.57 0.94
CA LEU A 52 -9.12 6.90 -0.16
C LEU A 52 -10.09 5.86 0.38
N GLN A 53 -11.37 6.00 0.04
CA GLN A 53 -12.38 4.98 0.30
C GLN A 53 -12.91 4.43 -1.03
N CYS A 54 -12.94 3.10 -1.14
CA CYS A 54 -13.50 2.40 -2.28
C CYS A 54 -14.50 1.35 -1.79
N HIS A 55 -15.66 1.27 -2.43
CA HIS A 55 -16.66 0.24 -2.20
C HIS A 55 -16.99 -0.42 -3.54
N ILE A 56 -16.90 -1.75 -3.57
CA ILE A 56 -17.11 -2.59 -4.76
C ILE A 56 -18.16 -3.62 -4.36
N GLU A 57 -19.32 -3.61 -5.00
CA GLU A 57 -20.41 -4.52 -4.66
C GLU A 57 -21.08 -5.10 -5.91
N ASN A 58 -21.48 -6.37 -5.83
CA ASN A 58 -22.32 -7.03 -6.83
C ASN A 58 -21.67 -7.07 -8.22
N ILE A 59 -20.35 -7.33 -8.28
CA ILE A 59 -19.59 -7.37 -9.54
C ILE A 59 -19.27 -8.80 -9.95
N SER A 60 -19.54 -9.15 -11.20
CA SER A 60 -18.97 -10.33 -11.84
C SER A 60 -18.10 -9.87 -13.00
N THR A 61 -16.80 -10.14 -12.95
CA THR A 61 -15.83 -9.66 -13.96
C THR A 61 -14.81 -10.74 -14.34
N GLU A 62 -14.06 -10.48 -15.42
CA GLU A 62 -12.98 -11.32 -15.92
C GLU A 62 -11.65 -10.57 -15.86
N PHE A 63 -10.59 -11.24 -15.41
CA PHE A 63 -9.22 -10.73 -15.41
C PHE A 63 -8.33 -11.67 -16.23
N LEU A 64 -7.50 -11.11 -17.09
CA LEU A 64 -6.47 -11.88 -17.79
C LEU A 64 -5.34 -12.23 -16.82
N THR A 65 -4.85 -13.46 -16.88
CA THR A 65 -3.71 -13.90 -16.05
C THR A 65 -2.47 -13.05 -16.36
N SER A 66 -2.24 -12.70 -17.62
CA SER A 66 -1.16 -11.78 -18.00
C SER A 66 -1.26 -10.42 -17.30
N SER A 67 -2.46 -9.86 -17.14
CA SER A 67 -2.66 -8.56 -16.49
C SER A 67 -2.32 -8.62 -15.00
N LEU A 68 -2.69 -9.71 -14.32
CA LEU A 68 -2.36 -9.92 -12.91
C LEU A 68 -0.85 -10.14 -12.72
N MET A 69 -0.22 -10.92 -13.59
CA MET A 69 1.21 -11.22 -13.51
C MET A 69 2.09 -10.00 -13.80
N ASN A 70 1.62 -9.07 -14.65
CA ASN A 70 2.38 -7.89 -15.05
C ASN A 70 1.99 -6.62 -14.27
N ILE A 71 1.14 -6.71 -13.24
CA ILE A 71 0.69 -5.53 -12.48
C ILE A 71 1.84 -4.82 -11.76
N GLN A 72 2.93 -5.54 -11.45
CA GLN A 72 4.13 -4.97 -10.83
C GLN A 72 4.70 -3.78 -11.63
N HIS A 73 4.68 -3.83 -12.95
CA HIS A 73 5.23 -2.76 -13.80
C HIS A 73 4.44 -1.45 -13.70
N PHE A 74 3.20 -1.50 -13.19
CA PHE A 74 2.43 -0.31 -12.86
C PHE A 74 2.77 0.25 -11.47
N LEU A 75 3.29 -0.60 -10.58
CA LEU A 75 3.61 -0.27 -9.18
C LEU A 75 5.09 0.07 -8.97
N GLU A 76 5.95 -0.29 -9.92
CA GLU A 76 7.38 0.05 -9.99
C GLU A 76 7.55 1.56 -10.23
N ASP A 77 7.36 2.36 -9.19
CA ASP A 77 7.81 3.76 -9.17
C ASP A 77 9.23 3.82 -8.57
N GLU A 78 10.10 4.66 -9.12
CA GLU A 78 11.45 4.91 -8.59
C GLU A 78 11.38 5.65 -7.23
N THR A 79 10.22 6.25 -6.92
CA THR A 79 10.01 7.01 -5.69
C THR A 79 9.35 6.17 -4.59
N VAL A 80 9.75 6.40 -3.34
CA VAL A 80 9.09 5.78 -2.18
C VAL A 80 7.67 6.33 -2.07
N ALA A 81 6.68 5.47 -2.33
CA ALA A 81 5.27 5.84 -2.26
C ALA A 81 4.89 6.39 -0.88
N THR A 82 4.34 7.60 -0.85
CA THR A 82 3.84 8.20 0.40
C THR A 82 2.74 7.33 1.00
N VAL A 83 2.70 7.28 2.34
CA VAL A 83 1.65 6.55 3.03
C VAL A 83 0.33 7.32 2.93
N MET A 84 -0.54 6.88 2.03
CA MET A 84 -1.93 7.34 1.93
C MET A 84 -2.84 6.32 2.61
N PRO A 85 -3.46 6.67 3.76
CA PRO A 85 -4.47 5.83 4.38
C PRO A 85 -5.62 5.51 3.41
N MET A 86 -6.08 4.26 3.39
CA MET A 86 -7.17 3.85 2.51
C MET A 86 -8.02 2.73 3.10
N LYS A 87 -9.29 2.64 2.66
CA LYS A 87 -10.23 1.57 3.00
C LYS A 87 -10.95 1.10 1.73
N ILE A 88 -10.72 -0.15 1.36
CA ILE A 88 -11.35 -0.81 0.21
C ILE A 88 -12.26 -1.90 0.74
N GLN A 89 -13.55 -1.83 0.39
CA GLN A 89 -14.57 -2.79 0.76
C GLN A 89 -15.05 -3.50 -0.51
N VAL A 90 -15.05 -4.83 -0.50
CA VAL A 90 -15.46 -5.66 -1.63
C VAL A 90 -16.49 -6.66 -1.14
N SER A 91 -17.65 -6.69 -1.78
CA SER A 91 -18.77 -7.56 -1.40
C SER A 91 -19.48 -8.16 -2.61
N ASN A 92 -20.00 -9.37 -2.45
CA ASN A 92 -20.69 -10.14 -3.49
C ASN A 92 -20.02 -10.03 -4.87
N THR A 93 -18.72 -10.32 -4.92
CA THR A 93 -17.89 -10.16 -6.12
C THR A 93 -17.38 -11.50 -6.62
N LYS A 94 -17.50 -11.73 -7.93
CA LYS A 94 -16.98 -12.90 -8.64
C LYS A 94 -15.93 -12.44 -9.65
N ILE A 95 -14.74 -13.01 -9.58
CA ILE A 95 -13.64 -12.73 -10.51
C ILE A 95 -13.27 -14.04 -11.22
N ASN A 96 -13.39 -14.08 -12.53
CA ASN A 96 -12.87 -15.17 -13.35
C ASN A 96 -11.48 -14.83 -13.86
N LEU A 97 -10.49 -15.69 -13.63
CA LEU A 97 -9.17 -15.55 -14.22
C LEU A 97 -9.11 -16.34 -15.52
N LYS A 98 -8.80 -15.63 -16.61
CA LYS A 98 -8.70 -16.19 -17.96
C LYS A 98 -7.23 -16.26 -18.37
N ASP A 99 -6.79 -17.46 -18.72
CA ASP A 99 -5.46 -17.65 -19.30
C ASP A 99 -5.44 -17.17 -20.76
N ASP A 100 -4.62 -16.16 -21.02
CA ASP A 100 -4.41 -15.55 -22.34
C ASP A 100 -3.04 -15.87 -22.94
N SER A 101 -2.32 -16.84 -22.36
CA SER A 101 -1.05 -17.33 -22.90
C SER A 101 -1.21 -17.86 -24.33
N PRO A 102 -0.25 -17.61 -25.24
CA PRO A 102 -0.31 -18.11 -26.61
C PRO A 102 -0.34 -19.63 -26.60
N ARG A 103 -1.42 -20.23 -27.14
CA ARG A 103 -1.59 -21.68 -27.17
C ARG A 103 -0.58 -22.29 -28.13
N SER A 104 0.43 -22.97 -27.60
CA SER A 104 1.31 -23.82 -28.40
C SER A 104 0.64 -25.19 -28.56
N SER A 105 0.40 -25.58 -29.81
CA SER A 105 -0.03 -26.90 -30.27
C SER A 105 -1.54 -27.26 -30.27
N SER A 106 -1.86 -28.09 -31.25
CA SER A 106 -3.16 -28.42 -31.85
C SER A 106 -4.10 -29.29 -31.01
N ILE A 107 -3.78 -29.60 -29.76
CA ILE A 107 -4.63 -30.41 -28.84
C ILE A 107 -4.45 -29.92 -27.39
N SER A 108 -4.53 -28.60 -27.16
CA SER A 108 -4.53 -28.04 -25.81
C SER A 108 -5.92 -28.21 -25.18
N LEU A 109 -6.02 -29.09 -24.18
CA LEU A 109 -7.15 -29.07 -23.23
C LEU A 109 -7.19 -27.68 -22.60
N GLU A 110 -8.36 -27.04 -22.61
CA GLU A 110 -8.52 -25.74 -21.98
C GLU A 110 -8.20 -25.87 -20.48
N PRO A 111 -7.31 -25.03 -19.93
CA PRO A 111 -7.01 -25.05 -18.50
C PRO A 111 -8.30 -24.84 -17.71
N ALA A 112 -8.43 -25.55 -16.59
CA ALA A 112 -9.60 -25.42 -15.73
C ALA A 112 -9.77 -23.94 -15.32
N PRO A 113 -10.99 -23.38 -15.40
CA PRO A 113 -11.23 -21.99 -15.06
C PRO A 113 -10.92 -21.76 -13.57
N VAL A 114 -10.21 -20.67 -13.28
CA VAL A 114 -9.95 -20.23 -11.90
C VAL A 114 -10.91 -19.10 -11.59
N THR A 115 -11.88 -19.36 -10.71
CA THR A 115 -12.86 -18.36 -10.27
C THR A 115 -12.67 -18.07 -8.79
N VAL A 116 -12.55 -16.79 -8.45
CA VAL A 116 -12.50 -16.28 -7.08
C VAL A 116 -13.86 -15.70 -6.73
N HIS A 117 -14.45 -16.20 -5.64
CA HIS A 117 -15.67 -15.68 -5.04
C HIS A 117 -15.32 -14.91 -3.77
N ILE A 118 -15.75 -13.66 -3.69
CA ILE A 118 -15.52 -12.74 -2.57
C ILE A 118 -16.88 -12.33 -2.03
N ASP A 119 -17.28 -12.91 -0.90
CA ASP A 119 -18.51 -12.53 -0.23
C ASP A 119 -18.35 -11.17 0.46
N HIS A 120 -17.30 -11.03 1.28
CA HIS A 120 -17.04 -9.87 2.11
C HIS A 120 -15.53 -9.74 2.42
N LEU A 121 -14.90 -8.68 1.92
CA LEU A 121 -13.48 -8.40 2.11
C LEU A 121 -13.26 -6.91 2.41
N VAL A 122 -12.43 -6.62 3.40
CA VAL A 122 -12.00 -5.27 3.72
C VAL A 122 -10.48 -5.21 3.72
N VAL A 123 -9.93 -4.28 2.94
CA VAL A 123 -8.50 -3.97 2.92
C VAL A 123 -8.31 -2.55 3.41
N GLU A 124 -7.60 -2.38 4.52
CA GLU A 124 -7.30 -1.08 5.13
C GLU A 124 -5.79 -0.84 5.14
N ARG A 125 -5.34 0.32 4.65
CA ARG A 125 -3.98 0.83 4.87
C ARG A 125 -4.03 1.90 5.94
N ASN A 126 -3.33 1.67 7.05
CA ASN A 126 -3.24 2.63 8.15
C ASN A 126 -2.23 3.74 7.86
N GLY A 127 -2.22 4.78 8.71
CA GLY A 127 -1.27 5.90 8.61
C GLY A 127 0.19 5.53 8.87
N ASP A 128 0.46 4.36 9.45
CA ASP A 128 1.81 3.81 9.61
C ASP A 128 2.29 3.04 8.36
N GLY A 129 1.43 2.87 7.36
CA GLY A 129 1.72 2.17 6.11
C GLY A 129 1.36 0.68 6.13
N SER A 130 0.95 0.13 7.26
CA SER A 130 0.56 -1.28 7.39
C SER A 130 -0.76 -1.56 6.66
N PHE A 131 -0.84 -2.75 6.05
CA PHE A 131 -2.06 -3.25 5.42
C PHE A 131 -2.73 -4.29 6.31
N HIS A 132 -4.04 -4.13 6.51
CA HIS A 132 -4.90 -5.06 7.22
C HIS A 132 -5.93 -5.63 6.25
N ILE A 133 -5.98 -6.95 6.17
CA ILE A 133 -6.98 -7.67 5.38
C ILE A 133 -7.92 -8.36 6.37
N ARG A 134 -9.21 -8.03 6.30
CA ARG A 134 -10.23 -8.50 7.24
C ARG A 134 -11.46 -8.96 6.47
N ASP A 135 -12.29 -9.76 7.11
CA ASP A 135 -13.65 -9.93 6.61
C ASP A 135 -14.46 -8.65 6.84
N SER A 136 -15.54 -8.47 6.08
CA SER A 136 -16.46 -7.35 6.32
C SER A 136 -17.49 -7.67 7.40
N GLN A 137 -17.18 -8.56 8.35
CA GLN A 137 -18.01 -8.72 9.53
C GLN A 137 -18.02 -7.38 10.26
N MET A 138 -19.01 -6.57 9.89
CA MET A 138 -19.52 -5.51 10.72
C MET A 138 -19.75 -6.20 12.06
N LEU A 139 -18.99 -5.77 13.05
CA LEU A 139 -19.32 -6.01 14.44
C LEU A 139 -20.77 -5.52 14.61
N ASN A 140 -21.74 -6.41 14.41
CA ASN A 140 -23.04 -6.33 15.05
C ASN A 140 -22.79 -6.58 16.55
N ILE A 141 -21.98 -5.73 17.19
CA ILE A 141 -22.12 -5.43 18.61
C ILE A 141 -23.19 -4.32 18.66
N GLY A 142 -24.36 -4.65 18.13
CA GLY A 142 -25.59 -3.91 18.31
C GLY A 142 -26.39 -4.67 19.34
N ASN A 143 -26.11 -4.42 20.62
CA ASN A 143 -27.07 -4.42 21.72
C ASN A 143 -28.21 -5.47 21.72
N ASP A 144 -27.92 -6.74 21.48
CA ASP A 144 -28.91 -7.81 21.63
C ASP A 144 -28.66 -8.69 22.88
N LEU A 145 -28.47 -8.01 24.01
CA LEU A 145 -28.63 -8.66 25.31
C LEU A 145 -29.71 -7.92 26.11
N LYS A 146 -30.97 -8.26 25.81
CA LYS A 146 -32.09 -8.03 26.71
C LYS A 146 -32.86 -9.33 26.96
N GLU A 147 -32.47 -10.02 28.02
CA GLU A 147 -33.33 -10.79 28.92
C GLU A 147 -32.40 -11.30 30.04
N ASP A 148 -32.68 -11.27 31.33
CA ASP A 148 -33.51 -10.48 32.25
C ASP A 148 -32.93 -10.84 33.65
N VAL A 149 -33.32 -10.11 34.69
CA VAL A 149 -33.23 -10.48 36.12
C VAL A 149 -31.95 -10.08 36.90
N LYS A 150 -31.95 -8.79 37.29
CA LYS A 150 -31.94 -8.29 38.69
C LYS A 150 -31.02 -8.98 39.72
N SER A 151 -29.96 -8.28 40.17
CA SER A 151 -29.72 -7.87 41.58
C SER A 151 -28.39 -7.12 41.79
N GLU A 152 -28.52 -5.88 42.27
CA GLU A 152 -27.66 -5.10 43.19
C GLU A 152 -26.11 -5.17 43.19
N SER A 153 -25.54 -3.97 42.95
CA SER A 153 -24.52 -3.31 43.79
C SER A 153 -23.13 -3.95 43.90
N THR A 154 -22.16 -3.41 43.15
CA THR A 154 -21.02 -2.67 43.77
C THR A 154 -20.23 -1.87 42.73
N LEU A 155 -19.89 -0.64 43.13
CA LEU A 155 -18.98 0.28 42.45
C LEU A 155 -17.62 -0.38 42.16
N LEU A 156 -17.13 -0.31 40.92
CA LEU A 156 -15.70 -0.44 40.60
C LEU A 156 -15.29 0.66 39.62
N THR A 157 -14.88 1.78 40.23
CA THR A 157 -13.69 2.59 39.93
C THR A 157 -13.13 2.60 38.50
N SER A 158 -13.25 3.79 37.90
CA SER A 158 -12.26 4.45 37.03
C SER A 158 -10.89 3.75 36.96
N GLY A 159 -10.65 3.04 35.87
CA GLY A 159 -9.33 2.56 35.47
C GLY A 159 -8.60 3.66 34.69
N LYS A 160 -7.55 4.20 35.31
CA LYS A 160 -6.65 5.19 34.72
C LYS A 160 -5.97 4.65 33.47
N TYR A 161 -5.94 5.48 32.41
CA TYR A 161 -5.11 5.27 31.23
C TYR A 161 -3.64 5.46 31.61
N ASP A 162 -2.86 4.37 31.59
CA ASP A 162 -1.39 4.48 31.66
C ASP A 162 -0.86 4.94 30.31
N LEU A 163 -0.59 6.24 30.24
CA LEU A 163 0.09 6.92 29.14
C LEU A 163 1.57 6.49 29.11
N LYS A 164 1.88 5.32 28.54
CA LYS A 164 3.26 4.99 28.17
C LYS A 164 3.68 5.85 26.97
N LYS A 165 4.39 6.94 27.27
CA LYS A 165 5.13 7.73 26.27
C LYS A 165 6.18 6.82 25.63
N GLN A 166 5.90 6.31 24.43
CA GLN A 166 6.95 5.76 23.59
C GLN A 166 7.80 6.93 23.08
N HIS A 167 9.07 6.94 23.47
CA HIS A 167 10.08 7.78 22.85
C HIS A 167 10.32 7.27 21.43
N SER A 168 9.68 7.90 20.45
CA SER A 168 10.03 7.76 19.04
C SER A 168 11.40 8.41 18.83
N VAL A 169 12.45 7.61 18.71
CA VAL A 169 13.77 8.10 18.32
C VAL A 169 13.75 8.31 16.81
N THR A 170 13.51 9.55 16.39
CA THR A 170 13.70 10.00 15.02
C THR A 170 15.19 10.11 14.76
N GLN A 171 15.81 9.13 14.08
CA GLN A 171 17.14 9.32 13.52
C GLN A 171 17.03 10.14 12.24
N ALA A 172 17.21 11.46 12.38
CA ALA A 172 17.49 12.35 11.27
C ALA A 172 19.01 12.45 11.09
N THR A 173 19.50 12.23 9.88
CA THR A 173 20.90 12.41 9.50
C THR A 173 21.24 13.90 9.51
N GLN A 174 21.71 14.41 10.65
CA GLN A 174 22.37 15.70 10.72
C GLN A 174 23.54 15.61 11.69
N THR A 175 24.75 15.80 11.17
CA THR A 175 25.99 15.77 11.94
C THR A 175 26.13 17.05 12.78
N SER A 176 26.42 16.88 14.07
CA SER A 176 26.94 17.93 14.95
C SER A 176 27.79 17.34 16.08
N PRO A 177 28.70 18.14 16.67
CA PRO A 177 29.95 17.61 17.22
C PRO A 177 29.84 17.11 18.67
N GLU A 178 30.49 15.97 18.85
CA GLU A 178 31.09 15.34 20.03
C GLU A 178 30.93 16.02 21.40
N VAL A 179 30.16 15.37 22.29
CA VAL A 179 30.33 15.42 23.76
C VAL A 179 29.92 14.04 24.35
N PRO A 180 30.71 13.45 25.29
CA PRO A 180 30.54 12.06 25.72
C PRO A 180 29.52 11.93 26.86
N TRP A 181 28.69 10.88 26.82
CA TRP A 181 27.80 10.53 27.94
C TRP A 181 27.94 9.05 28.37
N PRO A 182 27.64 8.74 29.64
CA PRO A 182 28.37 7.77 30.43
C PRO A 182 27.74 6.38 30.45
N SER A 183 28.59 5.44 30.84
CA SER A 183 28.30 4.03 31.10
C SER A 183 27.30 3.86 32.25
N GLN A 184 26.28 3.00 32.08
CA GLN A 184 26.09 1.76 32.87
C GLN A 184 24.71 1.11 32.64
N SER A 185 24.79 -0.21 32.40
CA SER A 185 23.90 -1.34 32.76
C SER A 185 22.40 -1.10 32.95
N VAL A 186 21.55 -1.97 32.37
CA VAL A 186 20.93 -3.14 33.05
C VAL A 186 20.49 -4.15 31.97
N ASN A 187 20.79 -5.43 32.19
CA ASN A 187 20.41 -6.58 31.35
C ASN A 187 18.89 -6.80 31.25
N PHE A 188 18.39 -7.09 30.05
CA PHE A 188 17.17 -7.88 29.82
C PHE A 188 17.47 -8.96 28.77
N PRO A 189 17.00 -10.21 28.97
CA PRO A 189 17.28 -11.31 28.06
C PRO A 189 16.14 -11.42 27.05
N GLU A 190 16.39 -11.07 25.79
CA GLU A 190 15.44 -11.38 24.73
C GLU A 190 16.18 -11.77 23.44
N TYR A 191 15.85 -12.97 22.98
CA TYR A 191 16.17 -13.52 21.67
C TYR A 191 15.98 -12.46 20.58
N SER A 192 17.08 -12.03 19.97
CA SER A 192 17.09 -11.15 18.81
C SER A 192 18.34 -11.44 18.00
N PHE A 193 18.25 -11.37 16.68
CA PHE A 193 19.41 -11.41 15.80
C PHE A 193 20.28 -10.19 16.11
N ASP A 194 21.29 -10.37 16.97
CA ASP A 194 22.20 -9.31 17.37
C ASP A 194 23.22 -9.04 16.27
N PHE A 195 22.86 -8.21 15.28
CA PHE A 195 23.89 -7.47 14.54
C PHE A 195 24.53 -6.50 15.54
N THR A 196 25.76 -6.81 15.94
CA THR A 196 26.49 -5.94 16.87
C THR A 196 26.81 -4.63 16.16
N ARG A 197 26.85 -3.51 16.89
CA ARG A 197 27.20 -2.18 16.36
C ARG A 197 28.49 -2.21 15.53
N GLU A 198 29.45 -3.03 15.94
CA GLU A 198 30.72 -3.26 15.25
C GLU A 198 30.52 -3.87 13.86
N GLN A 199 29.59 -4.82 13.72
CA GLN A 199 29.28 -5.47 12.44
C GLN A 199 28.65 -4.48 11.44
N LEU A 200 27.77 -3.59 11.92
CA LEU A 200 27.21 -2.52 11.10
C LEU A 200 28.27 -1.51 10.66
N MET A 201 29.24 -1.20 11.51
CA MET A 201 30.37 -0.32 11.15
C MET A 201 31.26 -0.97 10.09
N GLU A 202 31.55 -2.26 10.22
CA GLU A 202 32.32 -3.03 9.24
C GLU A 202 31.63 -3.10 7.88
N GLU A 203 30.33 -3.40 7.86
CA GLU A 203 29.53 -3.39 6.62
C GLU A 203 29.51 -2.00 5.98
N ASN A 204 29.39 -0.94 6.78
CA ASN A 204 29.41 0.43 6.26
C ASN A 204 30.74 0.78 5.58
N GLU A 205 31.87 0.35 6.15
CA GLU A 205 33.19 0.53 5.54
C GLU A 205 33.35 -0.32 4.27
N SER A 206 32.86 -1.56 4.27
CA SER A 206 32.83 -2.41 3.07
C SER A 206 32.03 -1.75 1.94
N LEU A 207 30.84 -1.24 2.24
CA LEU A 207 29.99 -0.55 1.27
C LEU A 207 30.64 0.73 0.72
N LYS A 208 31.35 1.50 1.56
CA LYS A 208 32.12 2.68 1.11
C LYS A 208 33.22 2.28 0.14
N GLN A 209 33.92 1.18 0.39
CA GLN A 209 34.97 0.69 -0.48
C GLN A 209 34.42 0.20 -1.83
N GLU A 210 33.30 -0.52 -1.81
CA GLU A 210 32.63 -0.99 -3.02
C GLU A 210 32.09 0.19 -3.85
N LEU A 211 31.49 1.19 -3.20
CA LEU A 211 31.06 2.44 -3.84
C LEU A 211 32.23 3.18 -4.49
N ALA A 212 33.37 3.28 -3.81
CA ALA A 212 34.57 3.90 -4.36
C ALA A 212 35.07 3.13 -5.60
N LYS A 213 35.06 1.80 -5.56
CA LYS A 213 35.44 0.94 -6.68
C LYS A 213 34.49 1.10 -7.87
N ALA A 214 33.18 1.12 -7.64
CA ALA A 214 32.18 1.34 -8.67
C ALA A 214 32.33 2.73 -9.32
N LYS A 215 32.59 3.77 -8.52
CA LYS A 215 32.86 5.12 -9.04
C LYS A 215 34.09 5.19 -9.94
N MET A 216 35.18 4.49 -9.58
CA MET A 216 36.35 4.42 -10.44
C MET A 216 36.08 3.69 -11.75
N ALA A 217 35.40 2.54 -11.69
CA ALA A 217 35.02 1.78 -12.90
C ALA A 217 34.12 2.61 -13.84
N LEU A 218 33.21 3.39 -13.27
CA LEU A 218 32.36 4.30 -14.04
C LEU A 218 33.18 5.40 -14.73
N ALA A 219 34.16 5.99 -14.02
CA ALA A 219 35.05 7.00 -14.60
C ALA A 219 35.92 6.43 -15.74
N GLU A 220 36.43 5.21 -15.57
CA GLU A 220 37.20 4.50 -16.60
C GLU A 220 36.34 4.23 -17.84
N ALA A 221 35.14 3.66 -17.68
CA ALA A 221 34.23 3.40 -18.79
C ALA A 221 33.83 4.69 -19.53
N HIS A 222 33.64 5.81 -18.80
CA HIS A 222 33.38 7.09 -19.43
C HIS A 222 34.57 7.57 -20.27
N SER A 223 35.79 7.42 -19.75
CA SER A 223 37.00 7.80 -20.48
C SER A 223 37.22 6.96 -21.75
N GLU A 224 36.93 5.66 -21.71
CA GLU A 224 37.01 4.77 -22.87
C GLU A 224 35.94 5.12 -23.92
N LYS A 225 34.70 5.37 -23.48
CA LYS A 225 33.62 5.84 -24.36
C LYS A 225 34.04 7.11 -25.09
N ASP A 226 34.62 8.08 -24.40
CA ASP A 226 35.05 9.34 -25.02
C ASP A 226 36.21 9.15 -26.00
N ALA A 227 37.17 8.26 -25.68
CA ALA A 227 38.25 7.89 -26.58
C ALA A 227 37.72 7.23 -27.87
N LEU A 228 36.75 6.32 -27.75
CA LEU A 228 36.10 5.67 -28.89
C LEU A 228 35.30 6.67 -29.73
N LEU A 229 34.53 7.56 -29.09
CA LEU A 229 33.80 8.62 -29.79
C LEU A 229 34.75 9.54 -30.57
N HIS A 230 35.90 9.89 -30.00
CA HIS A 230 36.91 10.68 -30.70
C HIS A 230 37.46 9.92 -31.93
N ARG A 231 37.73 8.62 -31.80
CA ARG A 231 38.20 7.78 -32.91
C ARG A 231 37.16 7.65 -34.03
N ILE A 232 35.89 7.46 -33.69
CA ILE A 232 34.78 7.40 -34.64
C ILE A 232 34.67 8.73 -35.40
N LYS A 233 34.67 9.86 -34.69
CA LYS A 233 34.63 11.19 -35.32
C LYS A 233 35.79 11.38 -36.30
N LYS A 234 37.01 10.96 -35.94
CA LYS A 234 38.16 11.03 -36.84
C LYS A 234 37.96 10.20 -38.12
N MET A 235 37.45 8.98 -38.00
CA MET A 235 37.18 8.10 -39.16
C MET A 235 35.98 8.55 -40.01
N THR A 236 35.12 9.43 -39.50
CA THR A 236 33.94 9.94 -40.23
C THR A 236 34.26 11.24 -41.00
N VAL A 237 35.45 11.82 -40.80
CA VAL A 237 35.90 13.07 -41.43
C VAL A 237 36.92 12.82 -42.56
N GLU A 238 37.44 11.60 -42.70
CA GLU A 238 38.11 11.10 -43.92
C GLU A 238 37.09 10.52 -44.90
#